data_AF-A0A2A9FNE8-F1
#
_entry.id   AF-A0A2A9FNE8-F1
#
_cell.length_a   1.000
_cell.length_b   1.000
_cell.length_c   1.000
_cell.angle_alpha   90.00
_cell.angle_beta   90.00
_cell.angle_gamma   90.00
#
_symmetry.space_group_name_H-M   'P 1'
#
loop_
_entity.id
_entity.type
_entity.pdbx_description
1 polymer ?
#
loop_
_entity_poly.entity_id
_entity_poly.type
_entity_poly.pdbx_seq_one_letter_code
_entity_poly.pdbx_strand_id
1 'polypeptide(L)'
;MRPVPISITAIMVLVSLSGAAKADYYRWTDANGVTHFTDKPKTPGSQAIDFRRPTVIPIAENNRRRGDRLQGLQPDTQENSASAMSEGNAQKGAQSNAAQIAQQKTCENYADRIGNIESRLRAGGYSASSGNRLRRDRRELTSKRTWECLRR
;
A
#
# COMPACT_ATOMS: atom_id res chain seq x y z
N MET A 1 -18.09 37.42 -53.72
CA MET A 1 -17.79 36.18 -52.97
C MET A 1 -16.41 35.72 -53.42
N ARG A 2 -15.41 35.66 -52.52
CA ARG A 2 -14.03 35.32 -52.87
C ARG A 2 -13.87 33.79 -52.93
N PRO A 3 -13.21 33.22 -53.96
CA PRO A 3 -13.00 31.77 -54.03
C PRO A 3 -12.11 31.33 -52.87
N VAL A 4 -12.58 30.39 -52.06
CA VAL A 4 -11.77 29.76 -51.03
C VAL A 4 -10.66 28.97 -51.72
N PRO A 5 -9.38 29.22 -51.41
CA PRO A 5 -8.29 28.50 -52.06
C PRO A 5 -8.38 27.01 -51.69
N ILE A 6 -8.31 26.15 -52.71
CA ILE A 6 -8.47 24.68 -52.65
C ILE A 6 -7.58 24.06 -51.54
N SER A 7 -6.44 24.68 -51.25
CA SER A 7 -5.52 24.27 -50.19
C SER A 7 -6.12 24.36 -48.78
N ILE A 8 -6.96 25.35 -48.49
CA ILE A 8 -7.59 25.51 -47.16
C ILE A 8 -8.66 24.41 -46.96
N THR A 9 -9.43 24.10 -48.01
CA THR A 9 -10.43 23.03 -47.98
C THR A 9 -9.78 21.67 -47.77
N ALA A 10 -8.65 21.39 -48.45
CA ALA A 10 -7.92 20.14 -48.30
C ALA A 10 -7.35 19.93 -46.89
N ILE A 11 -6.83 20.99 -46.26
CA ILE A 11 -6.33 20.94 -44.88
C ILE A 11 -7.48 20.68 -43.89
N MET A 12 -8.64 21.32 -44.09
CA MET A 12 -9.80 21.15 -43.22
C MET A 12 -10.39 19.74 -43.30
N VAL A 13 -10.34 19.11 -44.48
CA VAL A 13 -10.72 17.70 -44.68
C VAL A 13 -9.72 16.74 -44.02
N LEU A 14 -8.41 17.00 -44.10
CA LEU A 14 -7.41 16.16 -43.42
C LEU A 14 -7.54 16.22 -41.88
N VAL A 15 -7.82 17.40 -41.32
CA VAL A 15 -7.97 17.56 -39.86
C VAL A 15 -9.22 16.82 -39.35
N SER A 16 -10.30 16.77 -40.13
CA SER A 16 -11.54 16.09 -39.75
C SER A 16 -11.47 14.55 -39.83
N LEU A 17 -10.46 13.98 -40.51
CA LEU A 17 -10.17 12.54 -40.51
C LEU A 17 -9.37 12.08 -39.28
N SER A 18 -8.90 13.01 -38.43
CA SER A 18 -8.23 12.68 -37.16
C SER A 18 -9.25 12.18 -36.13
N GLY A 19 -9.71 10.94 -36.29
CA GLY A 19 -10.61 10.28 -35.35
C GLY A 19 -10.03 10.27 -33.93
N ALA A 20 -10.87 10.54 -32.93
CA ALA A 20 -10.47 10.49 -31.53
C ALA A 20 -10.03 9.06 -31.18
N ALA A 21 -8.72 8.85 -30.98
CA ALA A 21 -8.19 7.60 -30.47
C ALA A 21 -8.77 7.36 -29.06
N LYS A 22 -9.76 6.47 -28.96
CA LYS A 22 -10.28 5.98 -27.69
C LYS A 22 -9.36 4.84 -27.25
N ALA A 23 -8.64 5.07 -26.15
CA ALA A 23 -7.85 4.03 -25.51
C ALA A 23 -8.79 3.16 -24.67
N ASP A 24 -9.39 2.15 -25.30
CA ASP A 24 -10.18 1.15 -24.59
C ASP A 24 -9.24 0.19 -23.86
N TYR A 25 -9.48 -0.02 -22.58
CA TYR A 25 -8.74 -1.00 -21.79
C TYR A 25 -9.57 -2.27 -21.66
N TYR A 26 -8.88 -3.40 -21.65
CA TYR A 26 -9.49 -4.73 -21.61
C TYR A 26 -8.97 -5.50 -20.40
N ARG A 27 -9.85 -6.24 -19.77
CA ARG A 27 -9.56 -7.15 -18.65
C ARG A 27 -9.90 -8.58 -19.03
N TRP A 28 -9.04 -9.52 -18.68
CA TRP A 28 -9.30 -10.96 -18.82
C TRP A 28 -8.68 -11.72 -17.65
N THR A 29 -9.19 -12.91 -17.39
CA THR A 29 -8.67 -13.81 -16.35
C THR A 29 -8.09 -15.05 -17.02
N ASP A 30 -6.87 -15.43 -16.66
CA ASP A 30 -6.23 -16.62 -17.21
C ASP A 30 -6.70 -17.92 -16.55
N ALA A 31 -6.22 -19.07 -17.05
CA ALA A 31 -6.57 -20.39 -16.54
C ALA A 31 -6.15 -20.61 -15.07
N ASN A 32 -5.20 -19.82 -14.56
CA ASN A 32 -4.74 -19.88 -13.18
C ASN A 32 -5.52 -18.92 -12.26
N GLY A 33 -6.54 -18.22 -12.80
CA GLY A 33 -7.33 -17.25 -12.06
C GLY A 33 -6.69 -15.87 -11.91
N VAL A 34 -5.57 -15.59 -12.61
CA VAL A 34 -4.90 -14.29 -12.54
C VAL A 34 -5.57 -13.30 -13.49
N THR A 35 -5.90 -12.12 -12.99
CA THR A 35 -6.53 -11.04 -13.78
C THR A 35 -5.46 -10.16 -14.42
N HIS A 36 -5.55 -9.98 -15.74
CA HIS A 36 -4.65 -9.19 -16.55
C HIS A 36 -5.37 -7.99 -17.20
N PHE A 37 -4.61 -6.94 -17.52
CA PHE A 37 -5.11 -5.73 -18.18
C PHE A 37 -4.26 -5.41 -19.40
N THR A 38 -4.90 -5.01 -20.50
CA THR A 38 -4.23 -4.70 -21.78
C THR A 38 -4.98 -3.62 -22.54
N ASP A 39 -4.27 -2.91 -23.40
CA ASP A 39 -4.76 -1.89 -24.34
C ASP A 39 -5.41 -2.47 -25.59
N LYS A 40 -5.29 -3.79 -25.82
CA LYS A 40 -5.88 -4.49 -26.98
C LYS A 40 -6.53 -5.80 -26.56
N PRO A 41 -7.66 -6.20 -27.15
CA PRO A 41 -8.30 -7.47 -26.83
C PRO A 41 -7.37 -8.62 -27.24
N LYS A 42 -6.90 -9.40 -26.27
CA LYS A 42 -5.91 -10.49 -26.49
C LYS A 42 -6.55 -11.86 -26.58
N THR A 43 -7.67 -12.08 -25.89
CA THR A 43 -8.35 -13.37 -25.82
C THR A 43 -9.86 -13.22 -26.08
N PRO A 44 -10.49 -14.19 -26.75
CA PRO A 44 -11.95 -14.28 -26.78
C PRO A 44 -12.50 -14.26 -25.36
N GLY A 45 -13.40 -13.31 -25.06
CA GLY A 45 -13.92 -13.09 -23.70
C GLY A 45 -13.22 -11.97 -22.91
N SER A 46 -12.24 -11.27 -23.49
CA SER A 46 -11.73 -10.01 -22.92
C SER A 46 -12.85 -8.98 -22.78
N GLN A 47 -13.05 -8.47 -21.57
CA GLN A 47 -14.09 -7.47 -21.27
C GLN A 47 -13.49 -6.07 -21.35
N ALA A 48 -14.11 -5.18 -22.14
CA ALA A 48 -13.77 -3.77 -22.12
C ALA A 48 -14.11 -3.17 -20.74
N ILE A 49 -13.21 -2.36 -20.20
CA ILE A 49 -13.35 -1.68 -18.92
C ILE A 49 -13.28 -0.16 -19.13
N ASP A 50 -14.24 0.54 -18.55
CA ASP A 50 -14.21 1.99 -18.44
C ASP A 50 -13.63 2.37 -17.07
N PHE A 51 -12.43 2.96 -17.05
CA PHE A 51 -11.89 3.52 -15.83
C PHE A 51 -12.68 4.77 -15.48
N ARG A 52 -13.65 4.63 -14.57
CA ARG A 52 -14.27 5.81 -13.92
C ARG A 52 -13.16 6.71 -13.40
N ARG A 53 -13.34 8.03 -13.59
CA ARG A 53 -12.34 9.06 -13.26
C ARG A 53 -11.65 8.75 -11.94
N PRO A 54 -10.30 8.82 -11.88
CA PRO A 54 -9.57 8.53 -10.66
C PRO A 54 -10.13 9.41 -9.54
N THR A 55 -10.40 8.78 -8.40
CA THR A 55 -10.77 9.53 -7.19
C THR A 55 -9.56 10.34 -6.76
N VAL A 56 -9.63 11.66 -6.91
CA VAL A 56 -8.59 12.57 -6.45
C VAL A 56 -8.76 12.72 -4.94
N ILE A 57 -7.90 12.06 -4.18
CA ILE A 57 -7.83 12.25 -2.74
C ILE A 57 -6.85 13.41 -2.48
N PRO A 58 -7.30 14.56 -1.93
CA PRO A 58 -6.39 15.65 -1.59
C PRO A 58 -5.41 15.18 -0.52
N ILE A 59 -4.13 15.10 -0.89
CA ILE A 59 -3.05 14.52 -0.07
C ILE A 59 -2.92 15.25 1.27
N ALA A 60 -3.07 16.58 1.28
CA ALA A 60 -2.95 17.40 2.50
C ALA A 60 -3.98 16.99 3.56
N GLU A 61 -5.24 16.83 3.16
CA GLU A 61 -6.34 16.44 4.05
C GLU A 61 -6.17 14.98 4.54
N ASN A 62 -5.74 14.08 3.65
CA ASN A 62 -5.46 12.69 4.04
C ASN A 62 -4.30 12.58 5.05
N ASN A 63 -3.24 13.35 4.85
CA ASN A 63 -2.09 13.37 5.77
C ASN A 63 -2.47 13.98 7.13
N ARG A 64 -3.28 15.05 7.14
CA ARG A 64 -3.79 15.67 8.38
C ARG A 64 -4.62 14.68 9.21
N ARG A 65 -5.64 14.07 8.58
CA ARG A 65 -6.48 13.04 9.24
C ARG A 65 -5.70 11.85 9.76
N ARG A 66 -4.63 11.47 9.06
CA ARG A 66 -3.74 10.38 9.48
C ARG A 66 -2.86 10.79 10.67
N GLY A 67 -2.37 12.02 10.68
CA GLY A 67 -1.62 12.60 11.80
C GLY A 67 -2.45 12.64 13.07
N ASP A 68 -3.68 13.14 13.00
CA ASP A 68 -4.59 13.24 14.14
C ASP A 68 -4.89 11.86 14.76
N ARG A 69 -5.07 10.83 13.91
CA ARG A 69 -5.27 9.44 14.36
C ARG A 69 -4.05 8.85 15.06
N LEU A 70 -2.84 9.20 14.61
CA LEU A 70 -1.60 8.71 15.20
C LEU A 70 -1.29 9.38 16.54
N GLN A 71 -1.64 10.66 16.70
CA GLN A 71 -1.48 11.39 17.96
C GLN A 71 -2.33 10.78 19.08
N GLY A 72 -3.55 10.32 18.78
CA GLY A 72 -4.40 9.62 19.76
C GLY A 72 -3.97 8.18 20.10
N LEU A 73 -2.94 7.64 19.43
CA LEU A 73 -2.39 6.30 19.65
C LEU A 73 -1.02 6.33 20.35
N GLN A 74 -0.51 7.52 20.69
CA GLN A 74 0.75 7.65 21.44
C GLN A 74 0.44 7.29 22.91
N PRO A 75 0.98 6.18 23.46
CA PRO A 75 0.83 5.91 24.88
C PRO A 75 1.61 6.98 25.65
N ASP A 76 0.98 7.59 26.65
CA ASP A 76 1.62 8.44 27.66
C ASP A 76 2.69 7.62 28.40
N THR A 77 3.89 7.56 27.82
CA THR A 77 4.97 6.70 28.29
C THR A 77 5.93 7.51 29.14
N GLN A 78 5.44 8.19 30.17
CA GLN A 78 6.29 8.68 31.25
C GLN A 78 5.38 9.19 32.39
N GLU A 79 5.61 8.71 33.61
CA GLU A 79 5.35 9.38 34.91
C GLU A 79 4.61 8.59 36.00
N ASN A 80 3.90 7.48 35.74
CA ASN A 80 3.12 6.81 36.80
C ASN A 80 3.63 5.45 37.31
N SER A 81 4.87 5.04 37.01
CA SER A 81 5.40 3.74 37.44
C SER A 81 6.16 3.73 38.78
N ALA A 82 6.10 4.79 39.60
CA ALA A 82 6.94 4.92 40.80
C ALA A 82 6.26 4.63 42.15
N SER A 83 4.99 4.22 42.22
CA SER A 83 4.30 4.17 43.53
C SER A 83 3.28 3.04 43.68
N ALA A 84 3.71 1.78 43.63
CA ALA A 84 2.93 0.66 44.17
C ALA A 84 3.80 -0.59 44.42
N MET A 85 4.81 -0.49 45.28
CA MET A 85 5.45 -1.68 45.85
C MET A 85 4.84 -1.96 47.23
N SER A 86 3.88 -2.88 47.28
CA SER A 86 3.40 -3.52 48.51
C SER A 86 3.77 -5.00 48.44
N GLU A 87 4.41 -5.48 49.51
CA GLU A 87 5.28 -6.67 49.59
C GLU A 87 4.57 -8.04 49.52
N GLY A 88 3.33 -8.09 49.03
CA GLY A 88 2.57 -9.34 48.84
C GLY A 88 2.62 -9.95 47.43
N ASN A 89 3.26 -9.30 46.46
CA ASN A 89 3.12 -9.62 45.02
C ASN A 89 4.42 -10.03 44.31
N ALA A 90 5.51 -10.27 45.05
CA ALA A 90 6.85 -10.48 44.48
C ALA A 90 6.95 -11.70 43.53
N GLN A 91 6.21 -12.78 43.82
CA GLN A 91 6.24 -14.00 43.02
C GLN A 91 5.43 -13.91 41.72
N LYS A 92 4.28 -13.22 41.74
CA LYS A 92 3.51 -12.92 40.51
C LYS A 92 4.18 -11.83 39.68
N GLY A 93 4.85 -10.86 40.32
CA GLY A 93 5.65 -9.81 39.67
C GLY A 93 6.84 -10.35 38.89
N ALA A 94 7.58 -11.32 39.44
CA ALA A 94 8.69 -11.96 38.73
C ALA A 94 8.22 -12.71 37.46
N GLN A 95 7.09 -13.42 37.56
CA GLN A 95 6.51 -14.17 36.43
C GLN A 95 5.89 -13.24 35.38
N SER A 96 5.24 -12.15 35.79
CA SER A 96 4.73 -11.12 34.87
C SER A 96 5.87 -10.38 34.16
N ASN A 97 6.97 -10.10 34.86
CA ASN A 97 8.16 -9.46 34.27
C ASN A 97 8.83 -10.38 33.24
N ALA A 98 8.98 -11.67 33.54
CA ALA A 98 9.53 -12.64 32.59
C ALA A 98 8.66 -12.77 31.32
N ALA A 99 7.33 -12.80 31.48
CA ALA A 99 6.38 -12.84 30.36
C ALA A 99 6.41 -11.55 29.53
N GLN A 100 6.49 -10.39 30.17
CA GLN A 100 6.63 -9.09 29.49
C GLN A 100 7.95 -9.01 28.70
N ILE A 101 9.06 -9.45 29.29
CA ILE A 101 10.37 -9.48 28.61
C ILE A 101 10.34 -10.41 27.40
N ALA A 102 9.72 -11.59 27.53
CA ALA A 102 9.57 -12.52 26.41
C ALA A 102 8.70 -11.95 25.29
N GLN A 103 7.60 -11.27 25.64
CA GLN A 103 6.74 -10.57 24.69
C GLN A 103 7.50 -9.44 23.99
N GLN A 104 8.26 -8.63 24.74
CA GLN A 104 9.04 -7.53 24.19
C GLN A 104 10.09 -8.02 23.20
N LYS A 105 10.82 -9.09 23.53
CA LYS A 105 11.77 -9.75 22.60
C LYS A 105 11.09 -10.22 21.32
N THR A 106 9.86 -10.73 21.41
CA THR A 106 9.08 -11.14 20.23
C THR A 106 8.75 -9.93 19.35
N CYS A 107 8.33 -8.83 19.97
CA CYS A 107 8.03 -7.58 19.28
C CYS A 107 9.26 -6.94 18.62
N GLU A 108 10.40 -6.97 19.29
CA GLU A 108 11.70 -6.54 18.76
C GLU A 108 12.11 -7.41 17.57
N ASN A 109 11.97 -8.73 17.67
CA ASN A 109 12.27 -9.64 16.56
C ASN A 109 11.44 -9.32 15.31
N TYR A 110 10.14 -9.02 15.47
CA TYR A 110 9.33 -8.58 14.33
C TYR A 110 9.84 -7.27 13.75
N ALA A 111 10.20 -6.30 14.58
CA ALA A 111 10.73 -5.01 14.13
C ALA A 111 12.04 -5.18 13.33
N ASP A 112 12.97 -6.00 13.82
CA ASP A 112 14.26 -6.27 13.16
C ASP A 112 14.06 -6.95 11.81
N ARG A 113 13.19 -7.96 11.75
CA ARG A 113 12.88 -8.66 10.49
C ARG A 113 12.25 -7.73 9.46
N ILE A 114 11.34 -6.85 9.88
CA ILE A 114 10.76 -5.83 9.02
C ILE A 114 11.86 -4.89 8.50
N GLY A 115 12.75 -4.41 9.38
CA GLY A 115 13.87 -3.55 9.02
C GLY A 115 14.81 -4.18 7.98
N ASN A 116 15.13 -5.47 8.15
CA ASN A 116 15.95 -6.24 7.20
C ASN A 116 15.28 -6.39 5.84
N ILE A 117 13.95 -6.58 5.80
CA ILE A 117 13.21 -6.64 4.54
C ILE A 117 13.22 -5.26 3.86
N GLU A 118 13.04 -4.18 4.62
CA GLU A 118 13.04 -2.83 4.09
C GLU A 118 14.42 -2.39 3.56
N SER A 119 15.50 -2.73 4.26
CA SER A 119 16.87 -2.46 3.78
C SER A 119 17.11 -3.18 2.46
N ARG A 120 16.71 -4.45 2.34
CA ARG A 120 16.83 -5.22 1.10
C ARG A 120 15.97 -4.65 -0.02
N LEU A 121 14.74 -4.23 0.26
CA LEU A 121 13.85 -3.59 -0.71
C LEU A 121 14.45 -2.27 -1.23
N ARG A 122 15.10 -1.50 -0.35
CA ARG A 122 15.73 -0.20 -0.68
C ARG A 122 17.05 -0.37 -1.44
N ALA A 123 17.83 -1.40 -1.13
CA ALA A 123 19.09 -1.69 -1.82
C ALA A 123 18.89 -2.06 -3.31
N GLY A 124 17.75 -2.66 -3.66
CA GLY A 124 17.48 -3.08 -5.04
C GLY A 124 18.26 -4.35 -5.42
N GLY A 125 18.46 -4.58 -6.72
CA GLY A 125 19.27 -5.71 -7.23
C GLY A 125 18.59 -7.08 -7.16
N TYR A 126 17.27 -7.15 -7.00
CA TYR A 126 16.50 -8.39 -6.94
C TYR A 126 15.51 -8.50 -8.11
N SER A 127 15.14 -9.73 -8.45
CA SER A 127 14.10 -9.99 -9.45
C SER A 127 12.72 -9.53 -8.98
N ALA A 128 11.80 -9.28 -9.91
CA ALA A 128 10.42 -8.90 -9.59
C ALA A 128 9.72 -9.91 -8.66
N SER A 129 9.92 -11.22 -8.90
CA SER A 129 9.37 -12.28 -8.05
C SER A 129 9.91 -12.22 -6.61
N SER A 130 11.21 -11.99 -6.44
CA SER A 130 11.83 -11.81 -5.12
C SER A 130 11.34 -10.56 -4.42
N GLY A 131 11.21 -9.44 -5.14
CA GLY A 131 10.64 -8.21 -4.59
C GLY A 131 9.19 -8.37 -4.14
N ASN A 132 8.37 -9.10 -4.90
CA ASN A 132 6.99 -9.38 -4.53
C ASN A 132 6.88 -10.25 -3.28
N ARG A 133 7.78 -11.23 -3.12
CA ARG A 133 7.89 -12.02 -1.89
C ARG A 133 8.23 -11.13 -0.70
N LEU A 134 9.29 -10.32 -0.78
CA LEU A 134 9.69 -9.39 0.27
C LEU A 134 8.55 -8.45 0.70
N ARG A 135 7.80 -7.89 -0.25
CA ARG A 135 6.65 -7.01 0.05
C ARG A 135 5.51 -7.74 0.77
N ARG A 136 5.27 -9.00 0.43
CA ARG A 136 4.28 -9.86 1.11
C ARG A 136 4.72 -10.18 2.53
N ASP A 137 5.96 -10.64 2.69
CA ASP A 137 6.54 -11.01 3.99
C ASP A 137 6.54 -9.81 4.95
N ARG A 138 6.88 -8.62 4.45
CA ARG A 138 6.79 -7.37 5.22
C ARG A 138 5.37 -7.13 5.73
N ARG A 139 4.34 -7.22 4.86
CA ARG A 139 2.94 -6.99 5.25
C ARG A 139 2.49 -7.98 6.33
N GLU A 140 2.87 -9.24 6.18
CA GLU A 140 2.54 -10.28 7.15
C GLU A 140 3.16 -9.98 8.53
N LEU A 141 4.47 -9.68 8.57
CA LEU A 141 5.16 -9.36 9.82
C LEU A 141 4.65 -8.07 10.46
N THR A 142 4.35 -7.05 9.65
CA THR A 142 3.74 -5.82 10.16
C THR A 142 2.39 -6.13 10.80
N SER A 143 1.54 -6.94 10.16
CA SER A 143 0.25 -7.32 10.73
C SER A 143 0.42 -8.07 12.05
N LYS A 144 1.32 -9.07 12.10
CA LYS A 144 1.59 -9.83 13.33
C LYS A 144 2.04 -8.93 14.48
N ARG A 145 3.01 -8.04 14.21
CA ARG A 145 3.47 -7.05 15.20
C ARG A 145 2.34 -6.15 15.67
N THR A 146 1.47 -5.67 14.78
CA THR A 146 0.34 -4.82 15.18
C THR A 146 -0.62 -5.57 16.11
N TRP A 147 -0.99 -6.81 15.77
CA TRP A 147 -1.93 -7.61 16.57
C TRP A 147 -1.35 -8.04 17.91
N GLU A 148 -0.08 -8.42 17.96
CA GLU A 148 0.52 -9.02 19.16
C GLU A 148 1.19 -7.99 20.09
N CYS A 149 1.60 -6.83 19.56
CA CYS A 149 2.40 -5.85 20.30
C CYS A 149 1.73 -4.49 20.49
N LEU A 150 0.96 -4.01 19.51
CA LEU A 150 0.43 -2.63 19.53
C LEU A 150 -1.05 -2.55 19.94
N ARG A 151 -1.82 -3.63 19.74
CA ARG A 151 -3.26 -3.68 20.04
C ARG A 151 -3.54 -4.22 21.45
N ARG A 152 -2.87 -3.67 22.46
CA ARG A 152 -3.10 -4.00 23.87
C ARG A 152 -3.94 -2.92 24.54
#